data_AF-A0A4U6CNG3-F1
#
_entry.id   AF-A0A4U6CNG3-F1
#
_cell.length_a   1.000
_cell.length_b   1.000
_cell.length_c   1.000
_cell.angle_alpha   90.00
_cell.angle_beta   90.00
_cell.angle_gamma   90.00
#
_symmetry.space_group_name_H-M   'P 1'
#
loop_
_entity.id
_entity.type
_entity.pdbx_description
1 polymer ?
#
loop_
_entity_poly.entity_id
_entity_poly.type
_entity_poly.pdbx_seq_one_letter_code
_entity_poly.pdbx_strand_id
1 'polypeptide(L)'
;MEESNRNVLSWHQALDKGFNPSSYPFETELVPQGEFPATLDFKIWAKKISGISCFFTRPEDQTKFQLTVYRRRSDRQYMLESCDSDIDFSTCPLNENYLIEMAVNGKGNISFKNAALLNSTTLNSTRIIKASAGVE
;
A
#
# COMPACT_ATOMS: atom_id res chain seq x y z
N MET A 1 -9.85 13.97 20.08
CA MET A 1 -9.53 14.78 18.88
C MET A 1 -8.14 14.35 18.44
N GLU A 2 -8.04 13.29 17.64
CA GLU A 2 -6.78 12.78 17.08
C GLU A 2 -6.82 13.04 15.57
N GLU A 3 -6.45 14.25 15.16
CA GLU A 3 -6.48 14.66 13.75
C GLU A 3 -5.09 14.81 13.13
N SER A 4 -4.03 14.41 13.85
CA SER A 4 -2.65 14.82 13.51
C SER A 4 -1.71 13.73 12.98
N ASN A 5 -2.19 12.51 12.70
CA ASN A 5 -1.30 11.43 12.21
C ASN A 5 -1.46 11.11 10.72
N ARG A 6 -2.17 11.95 9.95
CA ARG A 6 -2.27 11.78 8.49
C ARG A 6 -1.01 12.31 7.82
N ASN A 7 -0.22 11.42 7.27
CA ASN A 7 0.98 11.69 6.47
C ASN A 7 0.67 11.78 4.96
N VAL A 8 -0.52 12.28 4.60
CA VAL A 8 -0.92 12.51 3.21
C VAL A 8 -0.60 13.94 2.79
N LEU A 9 0.17 14.07 1.72
CA LEU A 9 0.64 15.36 1.22
C LEU A 9 -0.40 16.01 0.30
N SER A 10 -0.32 17.33 0.15
CA SER A 10 -0.92 18.02 -0.99
C SER A 10 0.01 17.96 -2.19
N TRP A 11 -0.52 18.14 -3.41
CA TRP A 11 0.29 18.18 -4.64
C TRP A 11 1.51 19.10 -4.52
N HIS A 12 1.32 20.33 -4.02
CA HIS A 12 2.41 21.29 -3.82
C HIS A 12 3.41 20.84 -2.74
N GLN A 13 2.94 20.22 -1.65
CA GLN A 13 3.82 19.70 -0.60
C GLN A 13 4.69 18.54 -1.10
N ALA A 14 4.16 17.71 -2.01
CA ALA A 14 4.94 16.65 -2.63
C ALA A 14 6.06 17.24 -3.53
N LEU A 15 5.73 18.24 -4.35
CA LEU A 15 6.70 18.94 -5.19
C LEU A 15 7.79 19.64 -4.34
N ASP A 16 7.39 20.31 -3.26
CA ASP A 16 8.31 20.98 -2.32
C ASP A 16 9.30 20.00 -1.68
N LYS A 17 8.85 18.77 -1.38
CA LYS A 17 9.69 17.67 -0.90
C LYS A 17 10.53 17.00 -2.00
N GLY A 18 10.46 17.47 -3.25
CA GLY A 18 11.19 16.91 -4.39
C GLY A 18 10.55 15.67 -5.01
N PHE A 19 9.34 15.29 -4.60
CA PHE A 19 8.60 14.20 -5.24
C PHE A 19 7.95 14.66 -6.53
N ASN A 20 8.04 13.84 -7.58
CA ASN A 20 7.46 14.16 -8.87
C ASN A 20 6.31 13.18 -9.20
N PRO A 21 5.05 13.46 -8.78
CA PRO A 21 3.92 12.56 -8.99
C PRO A 21 3.65 12.23 -10.47
N SER A 22 3.98 13.15 -11.38
CA SER A 22 3.90 12.90 -12.83
C SER A 22 4.88 11.84 -13.34
N SER A 23 5.89 11.45 -12.55
CA SER A 23 6.83 10.38 -12.89
C SER A 23 6.30 8.98 -12.61
N TYR A 24 5.11 8.86 -12.02
CA TYR A 24 4.48 7.58 -11.69
C TYR A 24 3.28 7.38 -12.61
N PRO A 25 3.42 6.60 -13.70
CA PRO A 25 2.31 6.33 -14.58
C PRO A 25 1.17 5.57 -13.88
N PHE A 26 -0.07 5.88 -14.25
CA PHE A 26 -1.23 5.05 -13.98
C PHE A 26 -1.50 4.17 -15.20
N GLU A 27 -0.54 3.33 -15.55
CA GLU A 27 -0.62 2.45 -16.73
C GLU A 27 -0.85 1.03 -16.27
N THR A 28 -2.04 0.51 -16.57
CA THR A 28 -2.41 -0.85 -16.18
C THR A 28 -1.50 -1.90 -16.80
N GLU A 29 -0.94 -1.63 -17.97
CA GLU A 29 -0.01 -2.53 -18.65
C GLU A 29 1.33 -2.67 -17.92
N LEU A 30 1.71 -1.67 -17.12
CA LEU A 30 2.94 -1.69 -16.32
C LEU A 30 2.71 -2.26 -14.91
N VAL A 31 1.46 -2.43 -14.50
CA VAL A 31 1.13 -2.97 -13.18
C VAL A 31 1.08 -4.49 -13.27
N PRO A 32 1.97 -5.22 -12.56
CA PRO A 32 1.92 -6.67 -12.54
C PRO A 32 0.60 -7.15 -11.94
N GLN A 33 0.08 -8.25 -12.48
CA GLN A 33 -1.10 -8.93 -11.95
C GLN A 33 -0.69 -9.93 -10.88
N GLY A 34 -1.54 -10.14 -9.87
CA GLY A 34 -1.28 -10.98 -8.73
C GLY A 34 -0.72 -10.20 -7.55
N GLU A 35 -0.08 -10.93 -6.63
CA GLU A 35 0.49 -10.41 -5.40
C GLU A 35 1.97 -10.09 -5.59
N PHE A 36 2.39 -8.87 -5.24
CA PHE A 36 3.78 -8.46 -5.35
C PHE A 36 4.16 -7.40 -4.31
N PRO A 37 5.43 -7.37 -3.85
CA PRO A 37 5.91 -6.35 -2.93
C PRO A 37 6.12 -5.02 -3.66
N ALA A 38 5.71 -3.92 -3.04
CA ALA A 38 6.00 -2.57 -3.49
C ALA A 38 6.19 -1.61 -2.31
N THR A 39 7.14 -0.69 -2.45
CA THR A 39 7.45 0.32 -1.43
C THR A 39 6.57 1.54 -1.63
N LEU A 40 5.88 1.99 -0.57
CA LEU A 40 5.09 3.22 -0.62
C LEU A 40 6.00 4.43 -0.42
N ASP A 41 6.24 5.19 -1.48
CA ASP A 41 7.19 6.32 -1.45
C ASP A 41 6.55 7.54 -0.77
N PHE A 42 5.39 7.96 -1.28
CA PHE A 42 4.60 9.06 -0.76
C PHE A 42 3.13 8.90 -1.16
N LYS A 43 2.27 9.76 -0.61
CA LYS A 43 0.84 9.76 -0.92
C LYS A 43 0.27 11.17 -0.96
N ILE A 44 -0.66 11.40 -1.88
CA ILE A 44 -1.23 12.71 -2.15
C ILE A 44 -2.75 12.64 -2.13
N TRP A 45 -3.40 13.69 -1.63
CA TRP A 45 -4.84 13.87 -1.79
C TRP A 45 -5.24 14.02 -3.26
N ALA A 46 -6.14 13.18 -3.74
CA ALA A 46 -6.62 13.26 -5.11
C ALA A 46 -7.43 14.56 -5.32
N LYS A 47 -7.14 15.27 -6.42
CA LYS A 47 -7.61 16.65 -6.63
C LYS A 47 -9.11 16.78 -6.89
N LYS A 48 -9.71 15.79 -7.56
CA LYS A 48 -11.11 15.83 -8.06
C LYS A 48 -12.03 14.80 -7.42
N ILE A 49 -11.48 13.88 -6.64
CA ILE A 49 -12.19 12.75 -6.06
C ILE A 49 -11.80 12.62 -4.59
N SER A 50 -12.75 12.17 -3.77
CA SER A 50 -12.48 11.84 -2.37
C SER A 50 -11.67 10.55 -2.29
N GLY A 51 -10.36 10.67 -2.49
CA GLY A 51 -9.43 9.55 -2.49
C GLY A 51 -7.99 9.99 -2.24
N ILE A 52 -7.15 9.00 -1.99
CA ILE A 52 -5.71 9.16 -1.76
C ILE A 52 -4.99 8.45 -2.89
N SER A 53 -4.17 9.18 -3.63
CA SER A 53 -3.25 8.62 -4.61
C SER A 53 -1.96 8.22 -3.89
N CYS A 54 -1.72 6.91 -3.84
CA CYS A 54 -0.54 6.28 -3.28
C CYS A 54 0.47 6.01 -4.40
N PHE A 55 1.72 6.41 -4.20
CA PHE A 55 2.78 6.30 -5.18
C PHE A 55 3.74 5.19 -4.75
N PHE A 56 3.80 4.12 -5.53
CA PHE A 56 4.55 2.93 -5.20
C PHE A 56 5.72 2.73 -6.15
N THR A 57 6.80 2.19 -5.59
CA THR A 57 7.99 1.77 -6.33
C THR A 57 8.21 0.28 -6.06
N ARG A 58 8.22 -0.53 -7.12
CA ARG A 58 8.55 -1.95 -7.01
C ARG A 58 10.07 -2.09 -6.79
N PRO A 59 10.53 -2.74 -5.70
CA PRO A 59 11.96 -2.83 -5.42
C PRO A 59 12.71 -3.75 -6.39
N GLU A 60 12.04 -4.72 -7.01
CA GLU A 60 12.66 -5.71 -7.91
C GLU A 60 13.14 -5.12 -9.24
N ASP A 61 12.30 -4.31 -9.88
CA ASP A 61 12.55 -3.74 -11.23
C ASP A 61 12.59 -2.20 -11.22
N GLN A 62 12.44 -1.57 -10.05
CA GLN A 62 12.28 -0.12 -9.88
C GLN A 62 11.08 0.47 -10.63
N THR A 63 10.12 -0.37 -11.02
CA THR A 63 8.88 0.06 -11.68
C THR A 63 8.10 0.99 -10.76
N LYS A 64 7.76 2.18 -11.26
CA LYS A 64 6.97 3.18 -10.55
C LYS A 64 5.54 3.15 -11.05
N PHE A 65 4.59 3.12 -10.13
CA PHE A 65 3.17 3.15 -10.45
C PHE A 65 2.40 3.86 -9.34
N GLN A 66 1.26 4.44 -9.70
CA GLN A 66 0.36 5.05 -8.71
C GLN A 66 -0.92 4.25 -8.60
N LEU A 67 -1.52 4.24 -7.41
CA LEU A 67 -2.82 3.63 -7.15
C LEU A 67 -3.68 4.62 -6.37
N THR A 68 -4.96 4.74 -6.73
CA THR A 68 -5.86 5.63 -6.00
C THR A 68 -6.83 4.82 -5.15
N VAL A 69 -6.79 5.06 -3.84
CA VAL A 69 -7.72 4.49 -2.86
C VAL A 69 -8.87 5.46 -2.65
N TYR A 70 -10.08 5.01 -2.94
CA TYR A 70 -11.28 5.82 -2.79
C TYR A 70 -11.80 5.76 -1.36
N ARG A 71 -12.36 6.87 -0.88
CA ARG A 71 -13.03 6.90 0.41
C ARG A 71 -14.28 6.01 0.37
N ARG A 72 -14.35 5.02 1.25
CA ARG A 72 -15.52 4.14 1.39
C ARG A 72 -16.72 4.97 1.81
N ARG A 73 -17.87 4.78 1.15
CA ARG A 73 -19.11 5.52 1.47
C ARG A 73 -19.68 5.13 2.84
N SER A 74 -19.51 3.86 3.23
CA SER A 74 -20.09 3.31 4.46
C SER A 74 -19.46 3.88 5.73
N ASP A 75 -18.13 3.75 5.86
CA ASP A 75 -17.41 4.12 7.09
C ASP A 75 -16.52 5.36 6.93
N ARG A 76 -16.52 5.98 5.73
CA ARG A 76 -15.72 7.18 5.43
C ARG A 76 -14.20 7.00 5.56
N GLN A 77 -13.72 5.76 5.70
CA GLN A 77 -12.32 5.36 5.77
C GLN A 77 -11.68 5.25 4.37
N TYR A 78 -10.34 5.29 4.32
CA TYR A 78 -9.56 5.12 3.10
C TYR A 78 -8.96 3.71 3.07
N MET A 79 -9.83 2.71 3.11
CA MET A 79 -9.49 1.29 3.14
C MET A 79 -10.06 0.59 1.90
N LEU A 80 -9.51 -0.56 1.54
CA LEU A 80 -10.04 -1.36 0.43
C LEU A 80 -11.37 -1.99 0.83
N GLU A 81 -12.33 -1.96 -0.09
CA GLU A 81 -13.69 -2.49 0.17
C GLU A 81 -13.77 -4.01 0.00
N SER A 82 -12.85 -4.59 -0.77
CA SER A 82 -12.91 -5.99 -1.23
C SER A 82 -12.08 -6.97 -0.40
N CYS A 83 -11.41 -6.54 0.67
CA CYS A 83 -10.57 -7.41 1.47
C CYS A 83 -10.56 -7.00 2.95
N ASP A 84 -10.20 -7.95 3.81
CA ASP A 84 -9.89 -7.77 5.24
C ASP A 84 -8.57 -6.99 5.46
N SER A 85 -8.28 -6.05 4.55
CA SER A 85 -7.18 -5.11 4.70
C SER A 85 -7.52 -4.15 5.83
N ASP A 86 -6.84 -4.27 6.97
CA ASP A 86 -6.92 -3.32 8.08
C ASP A 86 -6.09 -2.03 7.84
N ILE A 87 -5.60 -1.83 6.61
CA ILE A 87 -4.74 -0.70 6.26
C ILE A 87 -5.56 0.52 5.88
N ASP A 88 -5.56 1.53 6.74
CA ASP A 88 -6.02 2.86 6.37
C ASP A 88 -4.91 3.65 5.68
N PHE A 89 -5.11 3.94 4.39
CA PHE A 89 -4.12 4.63 3.57
C PHE A 89 -3.92 6.10 3.97
N SER A 90 -4.81 6.67 4.79
CA SER A 90 -4.63 8.04 5.29
C SER A 90 -3.58 8.15 6.39
N THR A 91 -3.28 7.05 7.09
CA THR A 91 -2.34 7.00 8.23
C THR A 91 -1.22 5.98 8.08
N CYS A 92 -1.29 5.10 7.08
CA CYS A 92 -0.26 4.07 6.87
C CYS A 92 1.16 4.65 6.75
N PRO A 93 2.21 3.95 7.24
CA PRO A 93 3.57 4.44 7.19
C PRO A 93 4.08 4.62 5.75
N LEU A 94 4.99 5.58 5.55
CA LEU A 94 5.66 5.81 4.27
C LEU A 94 7.05 5.16 4.31
N ASN A 95 7.61 4.88 3.13
CA ASN A 95 8.88 4.19 2.90
C ASN A 95 8.90 2.73 3.40
N GLU A 96 7.72 2.15 3.63
CA GLU A 96 7.56 0.75 4.01
C GLU A 96 7.15 -0.10 2.81
N ASN A 97 7.42 -1.41 2.91
CA ASN A 97 7.02 -2.38 1.91
C ASN A 97 5.60 -2.88 2.17
N TYR A 98 4.81 -2.93 1.11
CA TYR A 98 3.45 -3.43 1.11
C TYR A 98 3.35 -4.58 0.11
N LEU A 99 2.65 -5.64 0.48
CA LEU A 99 2.22 -6.68 -0.44
C LEU A 99 0.92 -6.20 -1.09
N ILE A 100 0.97 -5.90 -2.37
CA ILE A 100 -0.14 -5.38 -3.17
C ILE A 100 -0.69 -6.52 -4.02
N GLU A 101 -2.00 -6.72 -3.99
CA GLU A 101 -2.70 -7.64 -4.88
C GLU A 101 -3.49 -6.85 -5.93
N MET A 102 -3.09 -7.01 -7.20
CA MET A 102 -3.78 -6.41 -8.34
C MET A 102 -4.44 -7.51 -9.17
N ALA A 103 -5.74 -7.36 -9.46
CA ALA A 103 -6.48 -8.31 -10.28
C ALA A 103 -7.15 -7.60 -11.45
N VAL A 104 -7.21 -8.25 -12.61
CA VAL A 104 -8.05 -7.77 -13.71
C VAL A 104 -9.50 -8.21 -13.47
N ASN A 105 -10.42 -7.26 -13.55
CA ASN A 105 -11.84 -7.56 -13.51
C ASN A 105 -12.30 -8.21 -14.82
N GLY A 106 -13.51 -8.80 -14.83
CA GLY A 106 -14.08 -9.43 -16.04
C GLY A 106 -14.29 -8.49 -17.25
N LYS A 107 -14.00 -7.18 -17.10
CA LYS A 107 -14.01 -6.16 -18.16
C LYS A 107 -12.61 -5.74 -18.62
N GLY A 108 -11.55 -6.41 -18.18
CA GLY A 108 -10.16 -6.08 -18.56
C GLY A 108 -9.54 -4.92 -17.78
N ASN A 109 -10.22 -4.38 -16.76
CA ASN A 109 -9.68 -3.27 -15.97
C ASN A 109 -8.99 -3.80 -14.73
N ILE A 110 -7.83 -3.24 -14.41
CA ILE A 110 -7.12 -3.56 -13.17
C ILE A 110 -7.87 -3.01 -11.96
N SER A 111 -7.96 -3.85 -10.94
CA SER A 111 -8.63 -3.60 -9.67
C SER A 111 -7.65 -3.91 -8.55
N PHE A 112 -7.50 -2.96 -7.62
CA PHE A 112 -6.72 -3.16 -6.42
C PHE A 112 -7.55 -3.96 -5.41
N LYS A 113 -7.09 -5.17 -5.10
CA LYS A 113 -7.86 -6.14 -4.32
C LYS A 113 -7.47 -6.15 -2.85
N ASN A 114 -6.17 -6.18 -2.57
CA ASN A 114 -5.66 -6.31 -1.21
C ASN A 114 -4.36 -5.55 -1.03
N ALA A 115 -4.10 -5.07 0.19
CA ALA A 115 -2.83 -4.53 0.60
C ALA A 115 -2.48 -4.98 2.01
N ALA A 116 -1.31 -5.57 2.21
CA ALA A 116 -0.80 -5.92 3.53
C ALA A 116 0.55 -5.25 3.78
N LEU A 117 0.80 -4.77 5.00
CA LEU A 117 2.12 -4.25 5.37
C LEU A 117 3.06 -5.45 5.49
N LEU A 118 4.17 -5.41 4.76
CA LEU A 118 5.23 -6.40 4.90
C LEU A 118 6.13 -5.97 6.04
N ASN A 119 5.70 -6.31 7.25
CA ASN A 119 6.51 -6.08 8.44
C ASN A 119 7.81 -6.87 8.27
N SER A 120 8.97 -6.21 8.28
CA SER A 120 10.29 -6.87 8.38
C SER A 120 10.51 -7.53 9.77
N THR A 121 9.45 -8.03 10.41
CA THR A 121 9.45 -8.63 11.76
C THR A 121 9.20 -10.14 11.73
N THR A 122 9.49 -10.82 10.61
CA THR A 122 9.55 -12.28 10.60
C THR A 122 10.88 -12.77 10.05
N LEU A 123 11.96 -12.39 10.72
CA LEU A 123 13.15 -13.24 10.81
C LEU A 123 13.81 -13.10 12.20
N ASN A 124 13.01 -13.29 13.26
CA ASN A 124 13.52 -13.63 14.58
C ASN A 124 12.44 -14.34 15.43
N SER A 125 12.11 -15.57 15.03
CA SER A 125 11.64 -16.59 15.96
C SER A 125 12.65 -17.73 15.96
N THR A 126 13.84 -17.42 16.45
CA THR A 126 14.86 -18.40 16.82
C THR A 126 14.35 -19.22 18.02
N ARG A 127 14.40 -20.56 17.85
CA ARG A 127 14.52 -21.60 18.88
C ARG A 127 14.11 -21.25 20.32
N ILE A 128 13.08 -21.93 20.82
CA ILE A 128 13.11 -22.45 22.20
C ILE A 128 12.38 -23.81 22.28
N ILE A 129 13.22 -24.86 22.30
CA ILE A 129 13.07 -26.17 22.98
C ILE A 129 11.68 -26.64 23.44
N LYS A 130 11.28 -27.81 22.94
CA LYS A 130 10.77 -28.88 23.83
C LYS A 130 11.58 -30.15 23.60
N ALA A 131 12.69 -30.25 24.33
CA ALA A 131 13.21 -31.54 24.73
C ALA A 131 12.26 -32.06 25.83
N SER A 132 11.62 -33.18 25.59
CA SER A 132 11.19 -34.11 26.64
C SER A 132 11.30 -35.48 26.00
N ALA A 133 12.54 -35.98 26.05
CA ALA A 133 12.78 -37.40 25.98
C ALA A 133 11.97 -38.06 27.10
N GLY A 134 11.29 -39.15 26.76
CA GLY A 134 10.87 -40.11 27.77
C GLY A 134 12.08 -40.85 28.35
N VAL A 135 11.77 -41.79 29.24
CA VAL A 135 12.65 -42.76 29.94
C VAL A 135 13.48 -42.11 31.05
N GLU A 136 13.43 -42.51 32.32
CA GLU A 136 12.93 -43.69 33.06
C GLU A 136 12.51 -43.24 34.47
#